data_AF-A0A0C9U4L9-F1
#
_entry.id   AF-A0A0C9U4L9-F1
#
_cell.length_a   1.000
_cell.length_b   1.000
_cell.length_c   1.000
_cell.angle_alpha   90.00
_cell.angle_beta   90.00
_cell.angle_gamma   90.00
#
_symmetry.space_group_name_H-M   'P 1'
#
loop_
_entity.id
_entity.type
_entity.pdbx_description
1 polymer ?
#
loop_
_entity_poly.entity_id
_entity_poly.type
_entity_poly.pdbx_seq_one_letter_code
_entity_poly.pdbx_strand_id
1 'polypeptide(L)' 'VPKFHLAGHVEGCADKFSFNWTKNVGRTSGESVETIWASLNQLATAMHEMGYGHHKDTLMDAMNDHNYCKAV' A
#
# COMPACT_ATOMS: atom_id res chain seq x y z
N VAL A 1 -2.74 -7.24 -15.27
CA VAL A 1 -4.01 -6.61 -14.87
C VAL A 1 -4.07 -6.60 -13.36
N PRO A 2 -4.10 -5.43 -12.68
CA PRO A 2 -4.30 -5.37 -11.24
C PRO A 2 -5.58 -6.09 -10.84
N LYS A 3 -5.57 -6.82 -9.72
CA LYS A 3 -6.70 -7.69 -9.33
C LYS A 3 -8.04 -6.96 -9.23
N PHE A 4 -8.04 -5.72 -8.74
CA PHE A 4 -9.23 -4.86 -8.72
C PHE A 4 -9.75 -4.55 -10.13
N HIS A 5 -8.85 -4.31 -11.07
CA HIS A 5 -9.20 -3.99 -12.46
C HIS A 5 -9.73 -5.20 -13.24
N LEU A 6 -9.47 -6.42 -12.77
CA LEU A 6 -9.87 -7.66 -13.44
C LEU A 6 -11.39 -7.82 -13.51
N ALA A 7 -12.14 -7.24 -12.56
CA ALA A 7 -13.60 -7.26 -12.55
C ALA A 7 -14.23 -6.49 -13.73
N GLY A 8 -13.49 -5.55 -14.34
CA GLY A 8 -13.95 -4.80 -15.51
C GLY A 8 -13.68 -5.49 -16.85
N HIS A 9 -13.04 -6.67 -16.85
CA HIS A 9 -12.76 -7.42 -18.06
C HIS A 9 -13.88 -8.41 -18.41
N VAL A 10 -13.82 -8.97 -19.63
CA VAL A 10 -14.70 -10.07 -20.06
C VAL A 10 -14.52 -11.31 -19.17
N GLU A 11 -15.58 -12.12 -19.04
CA GLU A 11 -15.63 -13.25 -18.09
C GLU A 11 -14.43 -14.21 -18.20
N GLY A 12 -13.96 -14.52 -19.41
CA GLY A 12 -12.81 -15.42 -19.63
C GLY A 12 -11.48 -14.92 -19.06
N CYS A 13 -11.38 -13.65 -18.68
CA CYS A 13 -10.20 -13.10 -18.01
C CYS A 13 -10.17 -13.39 -16.50
N ALA A 14 -11.34 -13.54 -15.86
CA ALA A 14 -11.45 -13.65 -14.41
C ALA A 14 -10.60 -14.80 -13.87
N ASP A 15 -10.77 -16.02 -14.37
CA ASP A 15 -9.99 -17.17 -13.92
C ASP A 15 -8.57 -17.16 -14.45
N LYS A 16 -8.38 -16.80 -15.72
CA LYS A 16 -7.07 -16.85 -16.39
C LYS A 16 -6.02 -15.94 -15.75
N PHE A 17 -6.44 -14.80 -15.21
CA PHE A 17 -5.56 -13.81 -14.58
C PHE A 17 -5.82 -13.64 -13.08
N SER A 18 -6.60 -14.52 -12.46
CA SER A 18 -6.84 -14.47 -11.03
C SER A 18 -5.57 -14.84 -10.26
N PHE A 19 -5.17 -13.95 -9.35
CA PHE A 19 -4.11 -14.25 -8.39
C PHE A 19 -4.50 -15.37 -7.40
N ASN A 20 -5.76 -15.80 -7.34
CA ASN A 20 -6.14 -16.97 -6.53
C ASN A 20 -5.60 -18.28 -7.14
N TRP A 21 -5.40 -18.32 -8.46
CA TRP A 21 -4.95 -19.50 -9.18
C TRP A 21 -3.47 -19.41 -9.61
N THR A 22 -2.85 -18.25 -9.41
CA THR A 22 -1.45 -18.03 -9.76
C THR A 22 -0.55 -18.49 -8.62
N LYS A 23 0.45 -19.33 -8.92
CA LYS A 23 1.42 -19.78 -7.91
C LYS A 23 2.39 -18.65 -7.55
N ASN A 24 2.83 -18.63 -6.29
CA ASN A 24 3.85 -17.71 -5.77
C ASN A 24 3.48 -16.21 -5.83
N VAL A 25 2.18 -15.89 -5.80
CA VAL A 25 1.71 -14.50 -5.62
C VAL A 25 1.04 -14.33 -4.27
N GLY A 26 1.26 -13.18 -3.64
CA GLY A 26 0.59 -12.81 -2.40
C GLY A 26 -0.88 -12.42 -2.63
N ARG A 27 -1.66 -12.44 -1.55
CA ARG A 27 -3.00 -11.84 -1.55
C ARG A 27 -2.86 -10.33 -1.50
N THR A 28 -3.43 -9.64 -2.48
CA THR A 28 -3.49 -8.17 -2.47
C THR A 28 -4.83 -7.70 -1.91
N SER A 29 -4.78 -6.72 -1.01
CA SER A 29 -5.96 -5.92 -0.64
C SER A 29 -6.03 -4.70 -1.56
N GLY A 30 -7.24 -4.36 -2.02
CA GLY A 30 -7.51 -3.13 -2.76
C GLY A 30 -7.34 -1.86 -1.91
N GLU A 31 -7.35 -1.99 -0.58
CA GLU A 31 -7.32 -0.87 0.38
C GLU A 31 -5.91 -0.56 0.91
N SER A 32 -4.89 -1.19 0.30
CA SER A 32 -3.51 -1.07 0.77
C SER A 32 -3.01 0.38 0.76
N VAL A 33 -3.48 1.22 -0.17
CA VAL A 33 -3.16 2.66 -0.20
C VAL A 33 -3.78 3.41 0.97
N GLU A 34 -5.07 3.16 1.25
CA GLU A 34 -5.81 3.86 2.30
C GLU A 34 -5.31 3.48 3.70
N THR A 35 -4.87 2.23 3.88
CA THR A 35 -4.29 1.76 5.15
C THR A 35 -2.96 2.46 5.45
N ILE A 36 -2.13 2.72 4.43
CA ILE A 36 -0.88 3.49 4.57
C ILE A 36 -1.19 4.93 4.97
N TRP A 37 -2.19 5.55 4.33
CA TRP A 37 -2.58 6.93 4.67
C TRP A 37 -3.10 7.03 6.10
N ALA A 38 -3.89 6.06 6.54
CA ALA A 38 -4.38 6.02 7.92
C ALA A 38 -3.24 5.95 8.94
N SER A 39 -2.16 5.21 8.68
CA SER A 39 -1.00 5.18 9.59
C SER A 39 -0.21 6.48 9.55
N LEU A 40 0.03 7.05 8.37
CA LEU A 40 0.77 8.31 8.23
C LEU A 40 0.03 9.52 8.83
N ASN A 41 -1.30 9.52 8.81
CA ASN A 41 -2.09 10.59 9.42
C ASN A 41 -1.84 10.76 10.92
N GLN A 42 -1.35 9.72 11.62
CA GLN A 42 -1.00 9.83 13.04
C GLN A 42 0.20 10.78 13.27
N LEU A 43 1.02 11.00 12.25
CA LEU A 43 2.18 11.90 12.31
C LEU A 43 1.83 13.34 11.98
N ALA A 44 0.62 13.61 11.47
CA ALA A 44 0.25 14.92 10.93
C ALA A 44 0.43 16.06 11.94
N THR A 45 0.00 15.86 13.19
CA THR A 45 0.13 16.87 14.25
C THR A 45 1.58 17.03 14.71
N ALA A 46 2.33 15.93 14.80
CA ALA A 46 3.74 15.96 15.24
C ALA A 46 4.64 16.67 14.22
N MET A 47 4.32 16.56 12.93
CA MET A 47 5.10 17.14 11.85
C MET A 47 4.71 18.60 11.52
N HIS A 48 3.61 19.11 12.09
CA HIS A 48 3.05 20.42 11.73
C HIS A 48 4.03 21.59 11.93
N GLU A 49 4.82 21.56 13.00
CA GLU A 49 5.79 22.62 13.33
C GLU A 49 7.20 22.32 12.81
N MET A 50 7.43 21.15 12.20
CA MET A 50 8.75 20.76 11.73
C MET A 50 9.19 21.58 10.51
N GLY A 51 10.46 21.98 10.49
CA GLY A 51 11.08 22.57 9.30
C GLY A 51 11.14 21.56 8.14
N TYR A 52 11.21 22.05 6.90
CA TYR A 52 11.10 21.24 5.68
C TYR A 52 12.00 20.00 5.64
N GLY A 53 13.27 20.12 6.07
CA GLY A 53 14.20 18.99 6.11
C GLY A 53 13.74 17.90 7.07
N HIS A 54 13.51 18.27 8.33
CA HIS A 54 13.05 17.34 9.36
C HIS A 54 11.68 16.72 9.03
N HIS A 55 10.75 17.52 8.50
CA HIS A 55 9.46 17.02 8.04
C HIS A 55 9.63 15.92 6.99
N LYS A 56 10.50 16.12 6.00
CA LYS A 56 10.77 15.12 4.97
C LYS A 56 11.42 13.87 5.56
N ASP A 57 12.43 14.02 6.41
CA ASP A 57 13.17 12.90 6.98
C ASP A 57 12.26 12.02 7.87
N THR A 58 11.42 12.63 8.71
CA THR A 58 10.42 11.91 9.53
C THR A 58 9.41 11.16 8.68
N LEU A 59 8.92 11.75 7.59
CA LEU A 59 8.00 11.07 6.69
C LEU A 59 8.64 9.85 6.02
N MET A 60 9.89 10.00 5.57
CA MET A 60 10.64 8.92 4.92
C MET A 60 10.95 7.79 5.90
N ASP A 61 11.31 8.11 7.14
CA ASP A 61 11.56 7.12 8.19
C ASP A 61 10.30 6.30 8.50
N ALA A 62 9.16 6.97 8.69
CA ALA A 62 7.89 6.28 8.92
C ALA A 62 7.46 5.39 7.74
N MET A 63 7.69 5.81 6.50
CA MET A 63 7.44 4.98 5.32
C MET A 63 8.37 3.77 5.26
N ASN A 64 9.63 3.92 5.66
CA ASN A 64 10.60 2.83 5.72
C ASN A 64 10.25 1.82 6.82
N ASP A 65 9.88 2.29 8.01
CA ASP A 65 9.40 1.43 9.09
C ASP A 65 8.15 0.64 8.67
N HIS A 66 7.21 1.30 7.99
CA HIS A 66 6.03 0.65 7.44
C HIS A 66 6.38 -0.42 6.39
N ASN A 67 7.47 -0.24 5.63
CA ASN A 67 7.96 -1.28 4.71
C ASN A 67 8.65 -2.42 5.47
N TYR A 68 9.44 -2.11 6.50
CA TYR A 68 10.09 -3.10 7.36
C TYR A 68 9.05 -4.01 8.04
N CYS A 69 7.99 -3.43 8.62
CA CYS A 69 6.89 -4.16 9.24
C CYS A 69 6.13 -5.11 8.29
N LYS A 70 6.24 -4.95 6.97
CA LYS A 70 5.68 -5.88 5.97
C LYS A 70 6.61 -7.02 5.61
N ALA A 71 7.92 -6.84 5.84
CA ALA A 71 8.95 -7.81 5.50
C ALA A 71 9.22 -8.81 6.63
N VAL A 72 8.78 -8.49 7.85
CA VAL A 72 8.78 -9.36 9.04
C VAL A 72 7.43 -10.05 9.17
#